data_AF-A0A2N7UKR5-F1
#
_entry.id   AF-A0A2N7UKR5-F1
#
_cell.length_a   1.000
_cell.length_b   1.000
_cell.length_c   1.000
_cell.angle_alpha   90.00
_cell.angle_beta   90.00
_cell.angle_gamma   90.00
#
_symmetry.space_group_name_H-M   'P 1'
#
loop_
_entity.id
_entity.type
_entity.pdbx_description
1 polymer ?
#
loop_
_entity_poly.entity_id
_entity_poly.type
_entity_poly.pdbx_seq_one_letter_code
_entity_poly.pdbx_strand_id
1 'polypeptide(L)'
;MTMNAATAGATDSPIRSNVERFNRSGTPGYHEMVARGIALKERSEKNLQEIDNLPYDAWPFGLGTGPVHPIEQMPTLTRRLGRGRTAKLRAQFNGKPVTLEKASTTSRNGGNREKRIENTVRSAMRGRGVGDLGCPASDILSGIANLDHHNQKERNIPLNKISLYVILQEIDVITTREVKGLLDVGDRQARKYVKACEMALPFLERSLVTKDIQPPTENAEEGLFDYPMNVIPEDWLDDWIQTEPYPIAYLNQQIGSSF
;
A
#
# COMPACT_ATOMS: atom_id res chain seq x y z
N MET A 1 39.81 -1.58 -62.83
CA MET A 1 39.02 -1.08 -61.68
C MET A 1 37.98 -2.13 -61.35
N THR A 2 38.26 -2.94 -60.35
CA THR A 2 37.52 -4.15 -59.97
C THR A 2 36.40 -3.79 -59.01
N MET A 3 35.18 -4.20 -59.36
CA MET A 3 33.98 -4.10 -58.53
C MET A 3 34.05 -5.16 -57.42
N ASN A 4 33.74 -4.78 -56.18
CA ASN A 4 33.41 -5.73 -55.12
C ASN A 4 32.02 -5.38 -54.55
N ALA A 5 31.06 -6.24 -54.85
CA ALA A 5 29.73 -6.25 -54.30
C ALA A 5 29.78 -6.88 -52.89
N ALA A 6 29.28 -6.15 -51.89
CA ALA A 6 29.12 -6.66 -50.53
C ALA A 6 27.75 -7.35 -50.41
N THR A 7 27.79 -8.67 -50.28
CA THR A 7 26.65 -9.55 -50.00
C THR A 7 26.21 -9.38 -48.55
N ALA A 8 25.09 -8.71 -48.30
CA ALA A 8 24.46 -8.68 -46.99
C ALA A 8 23.60 -9.94 -46.80
N GLY A 9 24.03 -10.84 -45.91
CA GLY A 9 23.27 -12.01 -45.49
C GLY A 9 22.13 -11.60 -44.57
N ALA A 10 20.90 -11.66 -45.08
CA ALA A 10 19.68 -11.55 -44.30
C ALA A 10 19.45 -12.87 -43.55
N THR A 11 19.64 -12.87 -42.23
CA THR A 11 19.24 -13.96 -41.34
C THR A 11 17.73 -13.86 -41.09
N ASP A 12 16.95 -14.57 -41.91
CA ASP A 12 15.54 -14.84 -41.66
C ASP A 12 15.40 -15.63 -40.36
N SER A 13 14.79 -15.01 -39.36
CA SER A 13 14.37 -15.67 -38.12
C SER A 13 12.90 -16.09 -38.27
N PRO A 14 12.56 -17.39 -38.39
CA PRO A 14 11.17 -17.82 -38.48
C PRO A 14 10.61 -18.01 -37.07
N ILE A 15 10.36 -16.92 -36.34
CA ILE A 15 9.49 -16.97 -35.15
C ILE A 15 8.06 -16.69 -35.62
N ARG A 16 7.52 -17.60 -36.45
CA ARG A 16 6.07 -17.74 -36.58
C ARG A 16 5.61 -18.56 -35.40
N SER A 17 5.39 -17.90 -34.27
CA SER A 17 4.61 -18.48 -33.18
C SER A 17 3.23 -18.84 -33.73
N ASN A 18 2.97 -20.14 -33.84
CA ASN A 18 1.64 -20.71 -33.99
C ASN A 18 0.79 -20.23 -32.81
N VAL A 19 0.17 -19.07 -32.96
CA VAL A 19 -0.95 -18.67 -32.13
C VAL A 19 -2.14 -19.43 -32.68
N GLU A 20 -2.29 -20.68 -32.24
CA GLU A 20 -3.54 -21.42 -32.36
C GLU A 20 -4.64 -20.53 -31.77
N ARG A 21 -5.42 -19.91 -32.67
CA ARG A 21 -6.63 -19.20 -32.31
C ARG A 21 -7.63 -20.27 -31.88
N PHE A 22 -7.56 -20.67 -30.62
CA PHE A 22 -8.60 -21.46 -29.99
C PHE A 22 -9.90 -20.66 -30.08
N ASN A 23 -10.81 -21.11 -30.94
CA ASN A 23 -12.18 -20.61 -31.02
C ASN A 23 -12.86 -20.90 -29.68
N ARG A 24 -12.88 -19.90 -28.80
CA ARG A 24 -13.56 -19.93 -27.50
C ARG A 24 -15.07 -19.74 -27.71
N SER A 25 -15.75 -20.75 -28.25
CA SER A 25 -17.22 -20.72 -28.42
C SER A 25 -17.89 -21.88 -27.68
N GLY A 26 -17.40 -22.22 -26.50
CA GLY A 26 -18.04 -23.15 -25.59
C GLY A 26 -17.72 -22.74 -24.15
N THR A 27 -18.76 -22.69 -23.30
CA THR A 27 -18.58 -22.69 -21.85
C THR A 27 -17.78 -23.95 -21.51
N PRO A 28 -16.60 -23.84 -20.85
CA PRO A 28 -15.82 -25.00 -20.48
C PRO A 28 -16.69 -25.95 -19.66
N GLY A 29 -16.73 -27.23 -20.01
CA GLY A 29 -17.45 -28.21 -19.22
C GLY A 29 -16.89 -28.28 -17.80
N TYR A 30 -17.70 -28.72 -16.84
CA TYR A 30 -17.29 -28.85 -15.43
C TYR A 30 -15.94 -29.58 -15.27
N HIS A 31 -15.76 -30.70 -15.99
CA HIS A 31 -14.51 -31.45 -16.00
C HIS A 31 -13.31 -30.65 -16.53
N GLU A 32 -13.50 -29.79 -17.54
CA GLU A 32 -12.43 -28.94 -18.06
C GLU A 32 -12.03 -27.86 -17.05
N MET A 33 -13.01 -27.26 -16.36
CA MET A 33 -12.72 -26.29 -15.31
C MET A 33 -11.96 -26.92 -14.14
N VAL A 34 -12.37 -28.12 -13.71
CA VAL A 34 -11.68 -28.87 -12.64
C VAL A 34 -10.26 -29.22 -13.07
N ALA A 35 -10.06 -29.73 -14.29
CA ALA A 35 -8.73 -30.05 -14.83
C ALA A 35 -7.83 -28.80 -14.90
N ARG A 36 -8.36 -27.66 -15.35
CA ARG A 36 -7.62 -26.38 -15.33
C ARG A 36 -7.27 -25.93 -13.93
N GLY A 37 -8.18 -26.10 -12.96
CA GLY A 37 -7.95 -25.78 -11.56
C GLY A 37 -6.79 -26.60 -10.97
N ILE A 38 -6.80 -27.91 -11.21
CA ILE A 38 -5.72 -28.82 -10.79
C ILE A 38 -4.39 -28.43 -11.44
N ALA A 39 -4.37 -28.18 -12.75
CA ALA A 39 -3.15 -27.79 -13.46
C ALA A 39 -2.58 -26.44 -12.97
N LEU A 40 -3.44 -25.48 -12.63
CA LEU A 40 -3.04 -24.21 -12.02
C LEU A 40 -2.44 -24.43 -10.63
N LYS A 41 -3.05 -25.28 -9.81
CA LYS A 41 -2.57 -25.63 -8.49
C LYS A 41 -1.20 -26.31 -8.56
N GLU A 42 -1.04 -27.35 -9.38
CA GLU A 42 0.24 -28.04 -9.57
C GLU A 42 1.34 -27.10 -10.08
N ARG A 43 1.01 -26.18 -10.99
CA ARG A 43 1.97 -25.17 -11.46
C ARG A 43 2.39 -24.22 -10.34
N SER A 44 1.46 -23.81 -9.48
CA SER A 44 1.77 -22.96 -8.33
C SER A 44 2.63 -23.69 -7.29
N GLU A 45 2.35 -24.96 -7.02
CA GLU A 45 3.13 -25.78 -6.10
C GLU A 45 4.54 -26.04 -6.62
N LYS A 46 4.70 -26.32 -7.93
CA LYS A 46 6.03 -26.42 -8.55
C LYS A 46 6.84 -25.14 -8.45
N ASN A 47 6.22 -23.98 -8.68
CA ASN A 47 6.90 -22.70 -8.53
C ASN A 47 7.31 -22.43 -7.07
N LEU A 48 6.48 -22.82 -6.09
CA LEU A 48 6.82 -22.69 -4.67
C LEU A 48 7.98 -23.61 -4.29
N GLN A 49 7.94 -24.87 -4.73
CA GLN A 49 9.04 -25.80 -4.54
C GLN A 49 10.33 -25.31 -5.22
N GLU A 50 10.24 -24.69 -6.39
CA GLU A 50 11.40 -24.09 -7.05
C GLU A 50 11.98 -22.95 -6.20
N ILE A 51 11.14 -22.12 -5.58
CA ILE A 51 11.57 -21.04 -4.69
C ILE A 51 12.18 -21.58 -3.40
N ASP A 52 11.58 -22.60 -2.78
CA ASP A 52 12.06 -23.21 -1.53
C ASP A 52 13.38 -23.97 -1.72
N ASN A 53 13.61 -24.51 -2.92
CA ASN A 53 14.84 -25.21 -3.28
C ASN A 53 15.92 -24.29 -3.88
N LEU A 54 15.68 -22.97 -3.98
CA LEU A 54 16.74 -22.05 -4.37
C LEU A 54 17.87 -22.13 -3.33
N PRO A 55 19.14 -22.25 -3.77
CA PRO A 55 20.28 -22.12 -2.87
C PRO A 55 20.15 -20.86 -2.02
N TYR A 56 20.58 -20.94 -0.76
CA TYR A 56 20.49 -19.79 0.17
C TYR A 56 21.16 -18.52 -0.42
N ASP A 57 22.19 -18.70 -1.25
CA ASP A 57 22.91 -17.63 -1.97
C ASP A 57 22.22 -17.16 -3.26
N ALA A 58 21.23 -17.90 -3.77
CA ALA A 58 20.43 -17.58 -4.95
C ALA A 58 19.19 -16.75 -4.61
N TRP A 59 18.86 -16.61 -3.32
CA TRP A 59 17.85 -15.66 -2.89
C TRP A 59 18.36 -14.23 -3.15
N PRO A 60 17.64 -13.41 -3.93
CA PRO A 60 18.08 -12.05 -4.29
C PRO A 60 18.15 -11.10 -3.09
N PHE A 61 17.79 -11.56 -1.88
CA PHE A 61 17.79 -10.77 -0.66
C PHE A 61 19.05 -10.96 0.19
N GLY A 62 19.80 -12.06 0.02
CA GLY A 62 21.14 -12.31 0.62
C GLY A 62 21.30 -12.07 2.13
N LEU A 63 22.49 -12.38 2.67
CA LEU A 63 22.88 -12.10 4.06
C LEU A 63 23.26 -10.60 4.29
N GLY A 64 22.51 -9.67 3.70
CA GLY A 64 22.65 -8.23 3.97
C GLY A 64 23.78 -7.49 3.25
N THR A 65 24.49 -8.12 2.31
CA THR A 65 25.56 -7.47 1.50
C THR A 65 25.27 -7.41 0.00
N GLY A 66 24.12 -7.93 -0.44
CA GLY A 66 23.67 -7.83 -1.84
C GLY A 66 23.10 -6.43 -2.19
N PRO A 67 23.04 -6.06 -3.48
CA PRO A 67 22.41 -4.83 -3.91
C PRO A 67 20.94 -4.84 -3.51
N VAL A 68 20.53 -3.93 -2.61
CA VAL A 68 19.12 -3.75 -2.25
C VAL A 68 18.35 -3.39 -3.52
N HIS A 69 17.56 -4.33 -4.02
CA HIS A 69 16.73 -4.09 -5.19
C HIS A 69 15.60 -3.13 -4.79
N PRO A 70 15.52 -1.93 -5.38
CA PRO A 70 14.42 -1.02 -5.10
C PRO A 70 13.09 -1.71 -5.45
N ILE A 71 12.06 -1.50 -4.62
CA ILE A 71 10.73 -2.12 -4.77
C ILE A 71 10.12 -1.96 -6.17
N GLU A 72 10.55 -0.93 -6.89
CA GLU A 72 10.15 -0.62 -8.27
C GLU A 72 10.60 -1.68 -9.29
N GLN A 73 11.61 -2.50 -8.96
CA GLN A 73 12.04 -3.65 -9.77
C GLN A 73 11.16 -4.89 -9.54
N MET A 74 10.20 -4.85 -8.61
CA MET A 74 9.33 -5.97 -8.23
C MET A 74 7.85 -5.66 -8.51
N PRO A 75 7.39 -5.72 -9.78
CA PRO A 75 6.05 -5.27 -10.16
C PRO A 75 4.92 -6.16 -9.60
N THR A 76 5.17 -7.45 -9.41
CA THR A 76 4.22 -8.39 -8.81
C THR A 76 4.00 -8.07 -7.33
N LEU A 77 5.08 -7.83 -6.59
CA LEU A 77 5.04 -7.44 -5.19
C LEU A 77 4.35 -6.08 -5.02
N THR A 78 4.73 -5.09 -5.85
CA THR A 78 4.09 -3.77 -5.86
C THR A 78 2.58 -3.86 -6.08
N ARG A 79 2.13 -4.73 -7.00
CA ARG A 79 0.70 -4.98 -7.25
C ARG A 79 0.00 -5.62 -6.04
N ARG A 80 0.64 -6.59 -5.38
CA ARG A 80 0.08 -7.28 -4.21
C ARG A 80 -0.01 -6.38 -2.97
N LEU A 81 1.04 -5.60 -2.72
CA LEU A 81 1.09 -4.67 -1.58
C LEU A 81 0.17 -3.46 -1.79
N GLY A 82 -0.02 -3.04 -3.03
CA GLY A 82 -0.77 -1.84 -3.34
C GLY A 82 -0.01 -0.56 -3.00
N ARG A 83 -0.61 0.58 -3.34
CA ARG A 83 0.09 1.88 -3.37
C ARG A 83 0.56 2.36 -2.00
N GLY A 84 -0.33 2.36 -1.00
CA GLY A 84 0.01 2.88 0.33
C GLY A 84 1.17 2.13 0.99
N ARG A 85 1.19 0.80 0.86
CA ARG A 85 2.25 -0.04 1.44
C ARG A 85 3.58 0.10 0.71
N THR A 86 3.52 0.11 -0.62
CA THR A 86 4.71 0.37 -1.44
C THR A 86 5.33 1.72 -1.09
N ALA A 87 4.49 2.75 -0.88
CA ALA A 87 4.95 4.07 -0.47
C ALA A 87 5.59 4.07 0.93
N LYS A 88 5.04 3.32 1.88
CA LYS A 88 5.63 3.16 3.22
C LYS A 88 7.02 2.53 3.15
N LEU A 89 7.16 1.44 2.39
CA LEU A 89 8.46 0.79 2.18
C LEU A 89 9.44 1.75 1.49
N ARG A 90 8.99 2.48 0.46
CA ARG A 90 9.81 3.50 -0.21
C ARG A 90 10.31 4.57 0.78
N ALA A 91 9.45 5.04 1.68
CA ALA A 91 9.83 6.03 2.69
C ALA A 91 10.87 5.48 3.68
N GLN A 92 10.67 4.25 4.17
CA GLN A 92 11.58 3.60 5.11
C GLN A 92 12.97 3.32 4.50
N PHE A 93 13.02 2.77 3.28
CA PHE A 93 14.27 2.38 2.63
C PHE A 93 15.06 3.55 2.05
N ASN A 94 14.41 4.66 1.68
CA ASN A 94 15.13 5.77 1.08
C ASN A 94 16.08 6.47 2.05
N GLY A 95 15.95 6.28 3.37
CA GLY A 95 16.87 6.77 4.42
C GLY A 95 17.08 8.29 4.48
N LYS A 96 16.65 8.99 3.43
CA LYS A 96 16.53 10.43 3.33
C LYS A 96 15.21 10.73 4.01
N PRO A 97 15.20 11.34 5.22
CA PRO A 97 14.06 12.20 5.53
C PRO A 97 13.83 13.06 4.30
N VAL A 98 12.58 13.28 3.92
CA VAL A 98 12.26 14.24 2.87
C VAL A 98 12.64 15.62 3.44
N THR A 99 13.93 15.93 3.44
CA THR A 99 14.48 17.13 4.04
C THR A 99 14.16 18.28 3.10
N LEU A 100 13.52 19.28 3.68
CA LEU A 100 13.10 20.60 3.21
C LEU A 100 14.01 21.36 2.22
N GLU A 101 15.21 20.87 1.92
CA GLU A 101 16.30 21.62 1.32
C GLU A 101 16.16 21.86 -0.19
N LYS A 102 15.41 21.03 -0.93
CA LYS A 102 15.28 21.20 -2.41
C LYS A 102 14.07 21.98 -2.88
N ALA A 103 13.22 22.48 -1.98
CA ALA A 103 12.03 23.26 -2.36
C ALA A 103 12.26 24.79 -2.36
N SER A 104 13.38 25.30 -1.85
CA SER A 104 13.54 26.75 -1.58
C SER A 104 14.26 27.57 -2.65
N THR A 105 14.91 26.99 -3.67
CA THR A 105 15.66 27.77 -4.67
C THR A 105 15.02 27.77 -6.05
N THR A 106 13.84 28.37 -6.18
CA THR A 106 13.46 29.14 -7.39
C THR A 106 12.24 29.98 -7.07
N SER A 107 12.50 31.12 -6.42
CA SER A 107 11.57 32.24 -6.39
C SER A 107 11.24 32.65 -7.83
N ARG A 108 10.07 32.24 -8.33
CA ARG A 108 9.44 32.83 -9.52
C ARG A 108 8.08 33.39 -9.13
N ASN A 109 7.87 34.63 -9.55
CA ASN A 109 6.73 35.49 -9.29
C ASN A 109 5.38 34.82 -9.54
N GLY A 110 4.45 35.05 -8.60
CA GLY A 110 3.03 35.28 -8.81
C GLY A 110 2.23 34.24 -9.60
N GLY A 111 1.49 33.38 -8.89
CA GLY A 111 0.30 32.75 -9.48
C GLY A 111 -0.28 31.56 -8.71
N ASN A 112 0.56 30.68 -8.15
CA ASN A 112 0.05 29.47 -7.50
C ASN A 112 1.11 28.90 -6.55
N ARG A 113 1.25 29.50 -5.37
CA ARG A 113 2.12 28.91 -4.33
C ARG A 113 1.51 27.58 -3.92
N GLU A 114 2.30 26.53 -4.00
CA GLU A 114 1.87 25.21 -3.55
C GLU A 114 1.48 25.30 -2.08
N LYS A 115 0.34 24.71 -1.73
CA LYS A 115 -0.09 24.64 -0.35
C LYS A 115 0.95 23.88 0.46
N ARG A 116 1.40 24.49 1.55
CA ARG A 116 2.35 23.95 2.50
C ARG A 116 1.65 23.87 3.85
N ILE A 117 1.53 22.67 4.38
CA ILE A 117 0.84 22.40 5.64
C ILE A 117 1.83 21.68 6.56
N GLU A 118 2.02 22.19 7.76
CA GLU A 118 2.90 21.56 8.76
C GLU A 118 2.17 20.38 9.42
N ASN A 119 2.84 19.24 9.54
CA ASN A 119 2.29 18.03 10.14
C ASN A 119 2.64 17.96 11.63
N THR A 120 1.78 18.54 12.45
CA THR A 120 1.89 18.58 13.91
C THR A 120 1.73 17.22 14.59
N VAL A 121 0.98 16.29 13.96
CA VAL A 121 0.63 14.99 14.54
C VAL A 121 1.57 13.87 14.12
N ARG A 122 2.65 14.17 13.39
CA ARG A 122 3.57 13.16 12.85
C ARG A 122 4.08 12.20 13.91
N SER A 123 4.61 12.73 15.01
CA SER A 123 5.15 11.93 16.12
C SER A 123 4.08 11.05 16.76
N ALA A 124 2.89 11.61 17.01
CA ALA A 124 1.77 10.88 17.61
C ALA A 124 1.18 9.79 16.70
N MET A 125 1.31 9.94 15.37
CA MET A 125 0.80 9.00 14.37
C MET A 125 1.75 7.82 14.10
N ARG A 126 3.03 7.92 14.46
CA ARG A 126 3.99 6.82 14.30
C ARG A 126 3.55 5.60 15.11
N GLY A 127 3.68 4.41 14.51
CA GLY A 127 3.29 3.14 15.13
C GLY A 127 1.81 2.80 15.07
N ARG A 128 0.92 3.72 14.65
CA ARG A 128 -0.52 3.45 14.54
C ARG A 128 -0.89 2.79 13.22
N GLY A 129 -1.74 1.78 13.27
CA GLY A 129 -2.26 1.03 12.14
C GLY A 129 -3.61 1.55 11.65
N VAL A 130 -3.98 1.12 10.44
CA VAL A 130 -5.36 1.25 9.96
C VAL A 130 -6.18 0.17 10.64
N GLY A 131 -7.26 0.55 11.32
CA GLY A 131 -8.15 -0.40 12.00
C GLY A 131 -7.81 -0.67 13.46
N ASP A 132 -6.86 0.06 14.05
CA ASP A 132 -6.59 -0.01 15.50
C ASP A 132 -7.87 0.29 16.29
N LEU A 133 -8.36 -0.71 17.03
CA LEU A 133 -9.58 -0.61 17.84
C LEU A 133 -9.40 0.44 18.93
N GLY A 134 -10.37 1.36 19.06
CA GLY A 134 -10.32 2.43 20.06
C GLY A 134 -9.34 3.57 19.73
N CYS A 135 -8.72 3.56 18.54
CA CYS A 135 -7.84 4.63 18.09
C CYS A 135 -8.65 5.72 17.37
N PRO A 136 -8.80 6.94 17.96
CA PRO A 136 -9.61 7.99 17.35
C PRO A 136 -9.07 8.44 15.98
N ALA A 137 -7.77 8.25 15.72
CA ALA A 137 -7.19 8.53 14.41
C ALA A 137 -7.80 7.66 13.30
N SER A 138 -8.11 6.39 13.59
CA SER A 138 -8.72 5.46 12.63
C SER A 138 -10.12 5.89 12.23
N ASP A 139 -10.91 6.34 13.20
CA ASP A 139 -12.28 6.81 12.98
C ASP A 139 -12.29 8.13 12.18
N ILE A 140 -11.45 9.08 12.59
CA ILE A 140 -11.31 10.38 11.92
C ILE A 140 -10.87 10.18 10.46
N LEU A 141 -9.80 9.42 10.23
CA LEU A 141 -9.27 9.19 8.89
C LEU A 141 -10.22 8.35 8.04
N SER A 142 -10.96 7.42 8.63
CA SER A 142 -12.01 6.67 7.93
C SER A 142 -13.16 7.57 7.49
N GLY A 143 -13.62 8.48 8.36
CA GLY A 143 -14.66 9.45 8.03
C GLY A 143 -14.22 10.39 6.92
N ILE A 144 -12.99 10.91 7.00
CA ILE A 144 -12.43 11.82 5.99
C ILE A 144 -12.19 11.12 4.65
N ALA A 145 -11.69 9.88 4.66
CA ALA A 145 -11.48 9.12 3.43
C ALA A 145 -12.78 8.89 2.64
N ASN A 146 -13.90 8.76 3.36
CA ASN A 146 -15.22 8.55 2.80
C ASN A 146 -15.96 9.86 2.47
N LEU A 147 -15.46 11.00 2.94
CA LEU A 147 -16.07 12.29 2.67
C LEU A 147 -16.13 12.53 1.16
N ASP A 148 -17.24 13.05 0.66
CA ASP A 148 -17.37 13.38 -0.76
C ASP A 148 -16.52 14.61 -1.08
N HIS A 149 -15.45 14.40 -1.83
CA HIS A 149 -14.58 15.47 -2.31
C HIS A 149 -15.01 16.00 -3.68
N HIS A 150 -16.01 15.37 -4.32
CA HIS A 150 -16.48 15.73 -5.65
C HIS A 150 -17.77 16.55 -5.57
N ASN A 151 -17.92 17.50 -6.49
CA ASN A 151 -19.25 18.00 -6.81
C ASN A 151 -20.05 16.80 -7.37
N GLN A 152 -21.24 16.58 -6.82
CA GLN A 152 -22.20 15.45 -6.91
C GLN A 152 -22.47 14.80 -8.30
N LYS A 153 -21.78 15.21 -9.36
CA LYS A 153 -22.00 14.76 -10.75
C LYS A 153 -21.23 13.49 -11.13
N GLU A 154 -20.21 13.08 -10.38
CA GLU A 154 -19.40 11.89 -10.68
C GLU A 154 -19.41 10.89 -9.51
N ARG A 155 -19.11 9.62 -9.81
CA ARG A 155 -19.02 8.55 -8.80
C ARG A 155 -17.98 8.93 -7.74
N ASN A 156 -18.42 9.03 -6.49
CA ASN A 156 -17.54 9.27 -5.35
C ASN A 156 -16.71 8.00 -5.08
N ILE A 157 -15.41 8.06 -5.38
CA ILE A 157 -14.46 7.00 -5.05
C ILE A 157 -13.73 7.44 -3.78
N PRO A 158 -13.86 6.69 -2.66
CA PRO A 158 -13.22 7.06 -1.40
C PRO A 158 -11.69 7.05 -1.55
N LEU A 159 -11.03 7.89 -0.76
CA LEU A 159 -9.57 7.91 -0.69
C LEU A 159 -9.03 6.66 0.00
N ASN A 160 -7.81 6.26 -0.34
CA ASN A 160 -7.18 5.13 0.31
C ASN A 160 -6.73 5.54 1.73
N LYS A 161 -7.37 4.96 2.75
CA LYS A 161 -7.05 5.19 4.17
C LYS A 161 -5.58 4.95 4.49
N ILE A 162 -5.01 3.85 3.98
CA ILE A 162 -3.59 3.51 4.20
C ILE A 162 -2.68 4.62 3.67
N SER A 163 -3.04 5.22 2.53
CA SER A 163 -2.25 6.32 1.96
C SER A 163 -2.29 7.58 2.83
N LEU A 164 -3.42 7.89 3.46
CA LEU A 164 -3.53 9.01 4.42
C LEU A 164 -2.65 8.78 5.65
N TYR A 165 -2.67 7.57 6.20
CA TYR A 165 -1.81 7.20 7.32
C TYR A 165 -0.32 7.36 6.98
N VAL A 166 0.09 6.84 5.82
CA VAL A 166 1.49 6.91 5.38
C VAL A 166 1.95 8.36 5.19
N ILE A 167 1.10 9.24 4.63
CA ILE A 167 1.40 10.68 4.53
C ILE A 167 1.63 11.26 5.92
N LEU A 168 0.71 11.02 6.87
CA LEU A 168 0.77 11.60 8.21
C LEU A 168 1.91 11.03 9.07
N GLN A 169 2.40 9.82 8.79
CA GLN A 169 3.51 9.20 9.50
C GLN A 169 4.88 9.64 8.97
N GLU A 170 4.99 9.76 7.64
CA GLU A 170 6.29 9.90 6.99
C GLU A 170 6.66 11.36 6.69
N ILE A 171 5.69 12.22 6.36
CA ILE A 171 5.93 13.59 5.89
C ILE A 171 5.83 14.62 7.04
N ASP A 172 6.83 15.49 7.16
CA ASP A 172 6.82 16.65 8.07
C ASP A 172 6.00 17.83 7.55
N VAL A 173 6.12 18.09 6.25
CA VAL A 173 5.52 19.26 5.60
C VAL A 173 4.69 18.80 4.41
N ILE A 174 3.39 18.68 4.60
CA ILE A 174 2.48 18.14 3.60
C ILE A 174 2.34 19.14 2.44
N THR A 175 2.98 18.81 1.32
CA THR A 175 2.87 19.51 0.04
C THR A 175 2.39 18.58 -1.07
N THR A 176 1.85 19.14 -2.15
CA THR A 176 1.40 18.32 -3.29
C THR A 176 2.56 17.55 -3.94
N ARG A 177 3.76 18.15 -3.99
CA ARG A 177 4.96 17.51 -4.54
C ARG A 177 5.41 16.32 -3.70
N GLU A 178 5.46 16.48 -2.38
CA GLU A 178 5.88 15.41 -1.47
C GLU A 178 4.90 14.24 -1.50
N VAL A 179 3.60 14.53 -1.46
CA VAL A 179 2.56 13.49 -1.57
C VAL A 179 2.64 12.76 -2.91
N LYS A 180 2.87 13.47 -4.00
CA LYS A 180 3.06 12.89 -5.33
C LYS A 180 4.27 11.95 -5.38
N GLY A 181 5.42 12.39 -4.87
CA GLY A 181 6.63 11.58 -4.85
C GLY A 181 6.50 10.35 -3.94
N LEU A 182 5.85 10.53 -2.79
CA LEU A 182 5.64 9.44 -1.82
C LEU A 182 4.71 8.36 -2.40
N LEU A 183 3.54 8.75 -2.88
CA LEU A 183 2.48 7.81 -3.31
C LEU A 183 2.54 7.41 -4.79
N ASP A 184 3.38 8.07 -5.59
CA ASP A 184 3.44 7.94 -7.05
C ASP A 184 2.05 8.12 -7.71
N VAL A 185 1.42 9.27 -7.44
CA VAL A 185 0.06 9.60 -7.93
C VAL A 185 0.04 10.89 -8.73
N GLY A 186 -0.90 11.01 -9.67
CA GLY A 186 -1.07 12.24 -10.45
C GLY A 186 -1.47 13.46 -9.59
N ASP A 187 -1.17 14.66 -10.07
CA ASP A 187 -1.33 15.92 -9.32
C ASP A 187 -2.75 16.13 -8.77
N ARG A 188 -3.77 15.73 -9.53
CA ARG A 188 -5.18 15.82 -9.09
C ARG A 188 -5.44 14.97 -7.84
N GLN A 189 -4.89 13.76 -7.79
CA GLN A 189 -5.04 12.88 -6.63
C GLN A 189 -4.20 13.36 -5.46
N ALA A 190 -2.96 13.79 -5.70
CA ALA A 190 -2.12 14.37 -4.66
C ALA A 190 -2.80 15.57 -3.98
N ARG A 191 -3.44 16.47 -4.74
CA ARG A 191 -4.20 17.61 -4.19
C ARG A 191 -5.37 17.17 -3.31
N LYS A 192 -6.06 16.08 -3.65
CA LYS A 192 -7.15 15.53 -2.81
C LYS A 192 -6.60 15.03 -1.47
N TYR A 193 -5.50 14.29 -1.49
CA TYR A 193 -4.85 13.84 -0.26
C TYR A 193 -4.38 15.02 0.61
N VAL A 194 -3.77 16.04 0.00
CA VAL A 194 -3.39 17.27 0.74
C VAL A 194 -4.60 17.93 1.37
N LYS A 195 -5.73 18.04 0.65
CA LYS A 195 -6.96 18.63 1.18
C LYS A 195 -7.59 17.77 2.29
N ALA A 196 -7.54 16.45 2.16
CA ALA A 196 -7.99 15.53 3.20
C ALA A 196 -7.13 15.66 4.47
N CYS A 197 -5.81 15.76 4.34
CA CYS A 197 -4.91 16.02 5.46
C CYS A 197 -5.17 17.39 6.10
N GLU A 198 -5.37 18.44 5.30
CA GLU A 198 -5.75 19.79 5.76
C GLU A 198 -7.00 19.75 6.66
N MET A 199 -7.98 18.91 6.31
CA MET A 199 -9.18 18.72 7.10
C MET A 199 -8.96 17.82 8.32
N ALA A 200 -8.10 16.82 8.23
CA ALA A 200 -7.86 15.83 9.28
C ALA A 200 -7.08 16.39 10.47
N LEU A 201 -6.05 17.19 10.19
CA LEU A 201 -5.12 17.71 11.20
C LEU A 201 -5.81 18.33 12.43
N PRO A 202 -6.77 19.27 12.31
CA PRO A 202 -7.39 19.88 13.50
C PRO A 202 -8.18 18.88 14.36
N PHE A 203 -8.73 17.81 13.77
CA PHE A 203 -9.43 16.78 14.54
C PHE A 203 -8.42 15.84 15.21
N LEU A 204 -7.36 15.47 14.50
CA LEU A 204 -6.29 14.62 15.03
C LEU A 204 -5.55 15.30 16.18
N GLU A 205 -5.25 16.59 16.06
CA GLU A 205 -4.63 17.38 17.13
C GLU A 205 -5.47 17.34 18.42
N ARG A 206 -6.78 17.60 18.30
CA ARG A 206 -7.70 17.56 19.45
C ARG A 206 -7.77 16.18 20.09
N SER A 207 -7.76 15.10 19.30
CA SER A 207 -7.95 13.75 19.80
C SER A 207 -6.67 13.05 20.28
N LEU A 208 -5.51 13.41 19.70
CA LEU A 208 -4.24 12.75 19.99
C LEU A 208 -3.37 13.58 20.95
N VAL A 209 -3.22 14.89 20.71
CA VAL A 209 -2.32 15.74 21.51
C VAL A 209 -2.85 15.95 22.92
N THR A 210 -4.17 15.97 23.10
CA THR A 210 -4.79 16.13 24.43
C THR A 210 -4.50 14.95 25.37
N LYS A 211 -4.16 13.77 24.85
CA LYS A 211 -3.88 12.58 25.69
C LYS A 211 -2.46 12.56 26.25
N ASP A 212 -1.49 13.18 25.56
CA ASP A 212 -0.09 13.14 25.96
C ASP A 212 0.28 14.23 26.99
N ILE A 213 -0.63 15.19 27.27
CA ILE A 213 -0.40 16.34 28.16
C ILE A 213 -1.13 16.19 29.51
N GLN A 214 -1.70 15.03 29.84
CA GLN A 214 -2.10 14.79 31.23
C GLN A 214 -0.83 14.41 32.01
N PRO A 215 -0.26 15.28 32.87
CA PRO A 215 0.72 14.83 33.85
C PRO A 215 0.05 13.72 34.67
N PRO A 216 0.81 12.69 35.10
CA PRO A 216 0.26 11.67 35.98
C PRO A 216 -0.26 12.40 37.21
N THR A 217 -1.58 12.54 37.31
CA THR A 217 -2.21 12.96 38.55
C THR A 217 -1.93 11.84 39.54
N GLU A 218 -1.01 12.10 40.48
CA GLU A 218 -0.48 11.18 41.51
C GLU A 218 -1.52 10.61 42.48
N ASN A 219 -2.82 10.65 42.14
CA ASN A 219 -3.92 10.29 43.04
C ASN A 219 -4.90 9.31 42.37
N ALA A 220 -4.42 8.17 41.87
CA ALA A 220 -5.29 7.05 41.52
C ALA A 220 -4.84 5.82 42.31
N GLU A 221 -5.51 5.64 43.43
CA GLU A 221 -5.42 4.52 44.35
C GLU A 221 -5.45 3.17 43.60
N GLU A 222 -4.41 2.38 43.87
CA GLU A 222 -4.30 0.92 43.86
C GLU A 222 -5.54 0.12 43.43
N GLY A 223 -5.80 0.09 42.12
CA GLY A 223 -6.64 -0.91 41.47
C GLY A 223 -5.76 -1.95 40.77
N LEU A 224 -5.33 -2.96 41.53
CA LEU A 224 -4.52 -4.10 41.11
C LEU A 224 -5.19 -4.87 39.95
N PHE A 225 -4.88 -4.51 38.71
CA PHE A 225 -5.09 -5.38 37.54
C PHE A 225 -3.72 -5.84 37.04
N ASP A 226 -3.39 -7.05 37.44
CA ASP A 226 -2.19 -7.80 37.09
C ASP A 226 -2.27 -8.20 35.60
N TYR A 227 -1.81 -7.32 34.71
CA TYR A 227 -1.57 -7.68 33.32
C TYR A 227 -0.06 -7.85 33.11
N PRO A 228 0.40 -9.03 32.67
CA PRO A 228 1.81 -9.27 32.40
C PRO A 228 2.27 -8.43 31.21
N MET A 229 2.81 -7.25 31.50
CA MET A 229 3.63 -6.44 30.60
C MET A 229 4.98 -7.14 30.43
N ASN A 230 5.08 -8.04 29.45
CA ASN A 230 6.31 -8.36 28.72
C ASN A 230 6.01 -9.37 27.61
N VAL A 231 5.22 -8.95 26.62
CA VAL A 231 5.27 -9.55 25.29
C VAL A 231 5.31 -8.37 24.33
N ILE A 232 6.51 -7.98 23.91
CA ILE A 232 6.69 -7.28 22.64
C ILE A 232 6.30 -8.34 21.60
N PRO A 233 5.17 -8.21 20.89
CA PRO A 233 4.86 -9.18 19.87
C PRO A 233 5.66 -8.78 18.63
N GLU A 234 6.82 -9.42 18.45
CA GLU A 234 7.75 -9.18 17.36
C GLU A 234 7.22 -9.59 15.96
N ASP A 235 6.00 -10.15 15.85
CA ASP A 235 5.48 -10.75 14.61
C ASP A 235 4.12 -10.21 14.12
N TRP A 236 3.79 -8.93 14.34
CA TRP A 236 2.52 -8.35 13.80
C TRP A 236 2.54 -8.07 12.28
N LEU A 237 3.62 -8.42 11.58
CA LEU A 237 3.66 -8.36 10.12
C LEU A 237 2.95 -9.55 9.45
N ASP A 238 2.85 -10.70 10.13
CA ASP A 238 2.38 -11.95 9.53
C ASP A 238 0.88 -12.24 9.75
N ASP A 239 0.27 -11.76 10.83
CA ASP A 239 -1.17 -11.97 11.10
C ASP A 239 -2.10 -11.24 10.12
N TRP A 240 -1.63 -10.16 9.49
CA TRP A 240 -2.39 -9.45 8.46
C TRP A 240 -2.48 -10.25 7.14
N ILE A 241 -1.53 -11.14 6.85
CA ILE A 241 -1.50 -11.89 5.58
C ILE A 241 -2.57 -12.99 5.56
N GLN A 242 -3.10 -13.38 6.73
CA GLN A 242 -4.02 -14.52 6.89
C GLN A 242 -5.51 -14.15 7.08
N THR A 243 -5.96 -12.91 6.84
CA THR A 243 -7.41 -12.67 6.74
C THR A 243 -7.94 -13.32 5.46
N GLU A 244 -8.21 -14.63 5.53
CA GLU A 244 -9.06 -15.31 4.58
C GLU A 244 -10.42 -14.61 4.53
N PRO A 245 -11.08 -14.58 3.36
CA PRO A 245 -12.45 -14.09 3.27
C PRO A 245 -13.33 -14.94 4.18
N TYR A 246 -13.93 -14.34 5.21
CA TYR A 246 -14.97 -14.99 6.01
C TYR A 246 -15.99 -15.66 5.07
N PRO A 247 -16.25 -16.97 5.19
CA PRO A 247 -17.24 -17.63 4.37
C PRO A 247 -18.61 -17.05 4.71
N ILE A 248 -19.23 -16.39 3.72
CA ILE A 248 -20.63 -15.95 3.75
C ILE A 248 -21.49 -17.22 3.66
N ALA A 249 -21.65 -17.94 4.77
CA ALA A 249 -22.38 -19.20 4.76
C ALA A 249 -23.25 -19.44 5.99
N TYR A 250 -23.74 -18.42 6.70
CA TYR A 250 -24.78 -18.62 7.72
C TYR A 250 -25.69 -17.40 7.84
N LEU A 251 -26.66 -17.26 6.93
CA LEU A 251 -27.75 -16.27 7.09
C LEU A 251 -29.07 -16.66 6.42
N ASN A 252 -29.33 -17.96 6.19
CA ASN A 252 -30.62 -18.43 5.65
C ASN A 252 -31.10 -19.74 6.30
N GLN A 253 -31.19 -19.79 7.63
CA GLN A 253 -31.86 -20.92 8.31
C GLN A 253 -32.65 -20.48 9.55
N GLN A 254 -33.47 -19.43 9.43
CA GLN A 254 -34.41 -19.07 10.49
C GLN A 254 -35.67 -18.32 10.02
N ILE A 255 -36.15 -18.63 8.81
CA ILE A 255 -37.50 -18.21 8.37
C ILE A 255 -38.22 -19.47 7.87
N GLY A 256 -38.82 -20.21 8.79
CA GLY A 256 -39.54 -21.43 8.46
C GLY A 256 -39.95 -22.27 9.66
N SER A 257 -40.67 -21.70 10.62
CA SER A 257 -41.54 -22.45 11.54
C SER A 257 -42.41 -21.48 12.33
N SER A 258 -43.52 -21.06 11.72
CA SER A 258 -44.73 -20.54 12.38
C SER A 258 -45.70 -20.12 11.27
N PHE A 259 -46.41 -21.08 10.66
CA PHE A 259 -47.77 -20.97 10.13
C PHE A 259 -48.28 -22.36 9.79
#